data_AF-D0CCE1-F1
#
_entry.id   AF-D0CCE1-F1
#
_cell.length_a   1.000
_cell.length_b   1.000
_cell.length_c   1.000
_cell.angle_alpha   90.00
_cell.angle_beta   90.00
_cell.angle_gamma   90.00
#
_symmetry.space_group_name_H-M   'P 1'
#
loop_
_entity.id
_entity.type
_entity.pdbx_description
1 polymer ?
#
loop_
_entity_poly.entity_id
_entity_poly.type
_entity_poly.pdbx_seq_one_letter_code
_entity_poly.pdbx_strand_id
1 'polypeptide(L)'
;MNIQYIVAECRPSTDEDGYADVVINDETYIFTSIEPVESIKEAILLTIDISRINPDHKHIVLHHESLQKLLNGIHGQELNE
;
A
#
# COMPACT_ATOMS: atom_id res chain seq x y z
N MET A 1 -16.37 4.26 -10.49
CA MET A 1 -15.81 3.09 -9.76
C MET A 1 -15.99 3.35 -8.29
N ASN A 2 -16.53 2.39 -7.55
CA ASN A 2 -16.67 2.49 -6.09
C ASN A 2 -15.45 1.84 -5.45
N ILE A 3 -14.32 2.56 -5.46
CA ILE A 3 -13.03 2.03 -4.97
C ILE A 3 -13.13 1.88 -3.45
N GLN A 4 -12.98 0.66 -2.96
CA GLN A 4 -13.01 0.37 -1.53
C GLN A 4 -11.61 0.15 -0.96
N TYR A 5 -10.66 -0.32 -1.76
CA TYR A 5 -9.31 -0.59 -1.29
C TYR A 5 -8.28 -0.11 -2.30
N ILE A 6 -7.06 0.13 -1.81
CA ILE A 6 -5.85 0.21 -2.62
C ILE A 6 -4.96 -0.98 -2.28
N VAL A 7 -4.26 -1.50 -3.29
CA VAL A 7 -3.18 -2.48 -3.12
C VAL A 7 -1.91 -1.84 -3.65
N ALA A 8 -0.92 -1.66 -2.77
CA ALA A 8 0.41 -1.22 -3.15
C ALA A 8 1.36 -2.40 -3.17
N GLU A 9 2.02 -2.67 -4.29
CA GLU A 9 3.15 -3.58 -4.37
C GLU A 9 4.42 -2.83 -3.96
N CYS A 10 5.22 -3.48 -3.10
CA CYS A 10 6.36 -2.87 -2.44
C CYS A 10 7.60 -3.73 -2.69
N ARG A 11 8.58 -3.24 -3.45
CA ARG A 11 9.88 -3.93 -3.56
C ARG A 11 10.82 -3.48 -2.44
N PRO A 12 11.75 -4.33 -1.96
CA PRO A 12 12.83 -3.88 -1.10
C PRO A 12 13.58 -2.71 -1.73
N SER A 13 13.86 -1.69 -0.91
CA SER A 13 14.71 -0.56 -1.31
C SER A 13 16.18 -0.98 -1.28
N THR A 14 16.98 -0.43 -2.19
CA THR A 14 18.43 -0.63 -2.28
C THR A 14 19.17 0.68 -2.00
N ASP A 15 20.48 0.60 -1.72
CA ASP A 15 21.31 1.78 -1.47
C ASP A 15 21.31 2.78 -2.63
N GLU A 16 21.07 2.31 -3.87
CA GLU A 16 21.01 3.15 -5.07
C GLU A 16 19.74 4.01 -5.12
N ASP A 17 18.67 3.60 -4.44
CA ASP A 17 17.41 4.32 -4.47
C ASP A 17 17.50 5.66 -3.74
N GLY A 18 18.27 5.74 -2.65
CA GLY A 18 18.47 6.97 -1.88
C GLY A 18 17.23 7.47 -1.12
N TYR A 19 16.09 6.77 -1.20
CA TYR A 19 14.87 7.02 -0.43
C TYR A 19 14.05 5.72 -0.27
N ALA A 20 13.05 5.77 0.61
CA ALA A 20 12.06 4.72 0.77
C ALA A 20 10.66 5.33 0.89
N ASP A 21 9.65 4.67 0.33
CA ASP A 21 8.25 5.11 0.43
C ASP A 21 7.61 4.64 1.75
N VAL A 22 8.02 3.48 2.26
CA VAL A 22 7.49 2.91 3.50
C VAL A 22 8.53 2.08 4.24
N VAL A 23 8.39 2.01 5.56
CA VAL A 23 9.17 1.13 6.44
C VAL A 23 8.24 0.09 7.06
N ILE A 24 8.60 -1.19 6.97
CA ILE A 24 7.86 -2.32 7.54
C ILE A 24 8.85 -3.17 8.33
N ASN A 25 8.68 -3.28 9.65
CA ASN A 25 9.56 -4.08 10.53
C ASN A 25 11.07 -3.79 10.33
N ASP A 26 11.45 -2.51 10.35
CA ASP A 26 12.82 -2.02 10.15
C ASP A 26 13.41 -2.22 8.73
N GLU A 27 12.63 -2.77 7.79
CA GLU A 27 13.00 -2.88 6.39
C GLU A 27 12.34 -1.76 5.56
N THR A 28 13.08 -1.21 4.61
CA THR A 28 12.66 -0.12 3.73
C THR A 28 12.17 -0.63 2.38
N TYR A 29 11.09 -0.06 1.86
CA TYR A 29 10.47 -0.47 0.62
C TYR A 29 10.09 0.72 -0.27
N ILE A 30 9.97 0.46 -1.57
CA ILE A 30 9.50 1.39 -2.60
C ILE A 30 8.27 0.83 -3.28
N PHE A 31 7.29 1.69 -3.53
CA PHE A 31 6.07 1.33 -4.24
C PHE A 31 6.37 1.14 -5.73
N THR A 32 6.14 -0.06 -6.23
CA THR A 32 6.29 -0.39 -7.66
C THR A 32 4.98 -0.23 -8.42
N SER A 33 3.85 -0.49 -7.76
CA SER A 33 2.51 -0.29 -8.31
C SER A 33 1.53 0.04 -7.19
N ILE A 34 0.49 0.83 -7.51
CA ILE A 34 -0.61 1.16 -6.61
C ILE A 34 -1.91 1.03 -7.39
N GLU A 35 -2.68 -0.02 -7.07
CA GLU A 35 -3.88 -0.39 -7.83
C GLU A 35 -5.14 -0.18 -6.97
N PRO A 36 -6.12 0.61 -7.43
CA PRO A 36 -7.42 0.72 -6.78
C PRO A 36 -8.30 -0.49 -7.12
N VAL A 37 -8.97 -1.05 -6.13
CA VAL A 37 -9.88 -2.20 -6.30
C VAL A 37 -11.23 -1.97 -5.62
N GLU A 38 -12.28 -2.60 -6.14
CA GLU A 38 -13.66 -2.35 -5.70
C GLU A 38 -14.06 -3.21 -4.49
N SER A 39 -13.28 -4.25 -4.16
CA SER A 39 -13.59 -5.13 -3.02
C SER A 39 -12.35 -5.76 -2.40
N ILE A 40 -12.48 -6.25 -1.16
CA ILE A 40 -11.43 -7.02 -0.46
C ILE A 40 -11.07 -8.31 -1.21
N LYS A 41 -12.03 -8.91 -1.92
CA LYS A 41 -11.79 -10.13 -2.70
C LYS A 41 -10.84 -9.87 -3.86
N GLU A 42 -11.03 -8.76 -4.57
CA GLU A 42 -10.13 -8.34 -5.64
C GLU A 42 -8.74 -8.00 -5.09
N ALA A 43 -8.67 -7.30 -3.95
CA ALA A 43 -7.40 -7.05 -3.28
C ALA A 43 -6.65 -8.36 -2.97
N ILE A 44 -7.33 -9.35 -2.38
CA ILE A 44 -6.73 -10.66 -2.07
C ILE A 44 -6.18 -11.33 -3.33
N LEU A 45 -6.95 -11.36 -4.43
CA LEU A 45 -6.50 -11.96 -5.68
C LEU A 45 -5.25 -11.26 -6.23
N LEU A 46 -5.25 -9.92 -6.22
CA LEU A 46 -4.10 -9.15 -6.67
C LEU A 46 -2.85 -9.39 -5.81
N THR A 47 -3.01 -9.49 -4.48
CA THR A 47 -1.87 -9.79 -3.59
C THR A 47 -1.31 -11.20 -3.81
N ILE A 48 -2.16 -12.17 -4.17
CA ILE A 48 -1.71 -13.52 -4.54
C ILE A 48 -0.90 -13.46 -5.84
N ASP A 49 -1.37 -12.70 -6.83
CA ASP A 49 -0.69 -12.56 -8.11
C ASP A 49 0.68 -11.86 -7.94
N ILE A 50 0.75 -10.78 -7.16
CA ILE A 50 2.01 -10.13 -6.78
C ILE A 50 2.97 -11.14 -6.15
N SER A 51 2.49 -11.90 -5.14
CA SER A 51 3.34 -12.86 -4.43
C SER A 51 3.83 -14.00 -5.32
N ARG A 52 3.11 -14.31 -6.41
CA ARG A 52 3.50 -15.32 -7.41
C ARG A 52 4.49 -14.78 -8.43
N ILE A 53 4.31 -13.53 -8.86
CA ILE A 53 5.14 -12.90 -9.89
C ILE A 53 6.47 -12.42 -9.29
N ASN A 54 6.41 -11.77 -8.12
CA ASN A 54 7.53 -11.18 -7.42
C ASN A 54 7.56 -11.65 -5.95
N PRO A 55 8.12 -12.85 -5.65
CA PRO A 55 8.08 -13.44 -4.30
C PRO A 55 8.76 -12.61 -3.20
N ASP A 56 9.73 -11.78 -3.57
CA ASP A 56 10.47 -10.93 -2.64
C ASP A 56 9.78 -9.58 -2.37
N HIS A 57 8.73 -9.25 -3.14
CA HIS A 57 7.94 -8.05 -2.92
C HIS A 57 6.95 -8.25 -1.76
N LYS A 58 6.67 -7.18 -1.04
CA LYS A 58 5.57 -7.08 -0.08
C LYS A 58 4.37 -6.41 -0.73
N HIS A 59 3.24 -6.44 -0.03
CA HIS A 59 2.05 -5.72 -0.44
C HIS A 59 1.38 -5.07 0.77
N ILE A 60 0.80 -3.90 0.54
CA ILE A 60 -0.03 -3.19 1.50
C ILE A 60 -1.44 -3.13 0.93
N VAL A 61 -2.43 -3.53 1.72
CA VAL A 61 -3.85 -3.37 1.39
C VAL A 61 -4.45 -2.39 2.37
N LEU A 62 -5.00 -1.28 1.88
CA LEU A 62 -5.66 -0.27 2.71
C LEU A 62 -7.07 -0.02 2.23
N HIS A 63 -8.03 -0.07 3.16
CA HIS A 63 -9.39 0.40 2.91
C HIS A 63 -9.38 1.91 2.68
N HIS A 64 -10.22 2.37 1.76
CA HIS A 64 -10.32 3.78 1.36
C HIS A 64 -10.52 4.70 2.57
N GLU A 65 -11.42 4.35 3.49
CA GLU A 65 -11.65 5.17 4.70
C GLU A 65 -10.43 5.23 5.61
N SER A 66 -9.66 4.14 5.73
CA SER A 66 -8.42 4.13 6.52
C SER A 66 -7.35 5.00 5.86
N LEU A 67 -7.24 4.97 4.53
CA LEU A 67 -6.36 5.86 3.79
C LEU A 67 -6.77 7.34 3.99
N GLN A 68 -8.06 7.65 3.94
CA GLN A 68 -8.54 9.00 4.21
C GLN A 68 -8.18 9.47 5.63
N LYS A 69 -8.32 8.60 6.64
CA LYS A 69 -7.88 8.92 8.02
C LYS A 69 -6.38 9.25 8.09
N LEU A 70 -5.54 8.50 7.39
CA LEU A 70 -4.10 8.78 7.33
C LEU A 70 -3.81 10.13 6.64
N LEU A 71 -4.44 10.39 5.50
CA LEU A 71 -4.29 11.65 4.77
C LEU A 71 -4.73 12.86 5.60
N ASN A 72 -5.87 12.74 6.27
CA ASN A 72 -6.37 13.77 7.18
C ASN A 72 -5.37 14.04 8.32
N GLY A 73 -4.81 12.99 8.91
CA GLY A 73 -3.76 13.11 9.92
C GLY A 73 -2.50 13.83 9.41
N ILE A 74 -2.04 13.50 8.20
CA ILE A 74 -0.91 14.18 7.54
C ILE A 74 -1.19 15.68 7.34
N HIS A 75 -2.43 16.02 7.00
CA HIS A 75 -2.86 17.40 6.79
C HIS A 75 -3.27 18.14 8.08
N GLY A 76 -3.09 17.53 9.25
CA GLY A 76 -3.45 18.14 10.53
C GLY A 76 -4.96 18.32 10.74
N GLN A 77 -5.78 17.56 10.01
CA GLN A 77 -7.23 17.57 10.20
C GLN A 77 -7.59 16.65 11.37
N GLU A 78 -8.32 17.19 12.36
CA GLU A 78 -8.78 16.41 13.50
C GLU A 78 -9.77 15.33 13.03
N LEU A 79 -9.64 14.12 13.59
CA LEU A 79 -10.64 13.08 13.43
C LEU A 79 -11.87 13.55 14.21
N ASN A 80 -12.86 14.10 13.53
CA ASN A 80 -14.16 14.33 14.16
C ASN A 80 -14.73 12.95 14.53
N GLU A 81 -14.75 12.65 15.84
CA GLU A 81 -15.30 11.43 16.44
C GLU A 81 -16.80 11.27 16.16
#